data_AF-A0A7V0Z717-F1
#
_entry.id   AF-A0A7V0Z717-F1
#
_cell.length_a   1.000
_cell.length_b   1.000
_cell.length_c   1.000
_cell.angle_alpha   90.00
_cell.angle_beta   90.00
_cell.angle_gamma   90.00
#
_symmetry.space_group_name_H-M   'P 1'
#
loop_
_entity.id
_entity.type
_entity.pdbx_description
1 polymer ?
#
loop_
_entity_poly.entity_id
_entity_poly.type
_entity_poly.pdbx_seq_one_letter_code
_entity_poly.pdbx_strand_id
1 'polypeptide(L)'
;MSHLLIHSFFLKNKIDKKAIIHTHPNHIIALSHIRKYSSENAFNRLIWSIHPEVKVVIPEGVGYVKYNCPGTERLARATLKKLKNRRLIVWERHGCVAIGKDLYEAFDLIDTVNKAIEIFFICRNAGYYPQGLNSLQLKELEKNI
;
A
#
# COMPACT_ATOMS: atom_id res chain seq x y z
N MET A 1 18.19 -8.56 -4.51
CA MET A 1 17.51 -9.69 -5.19
C MET A 1 16.08 -9.36 -5.61
N SER A 2 15.23 -8.77 -4.76
CA SER A 2 13.80 -8.50 -5.07
C SER A 2 13.55 -7.49 -6.21
N HIS A 3 14.28 -6.36 -6.26
CA HIS A 3 14.04 -5.30 -7.28
C HIS A 3 14.30 -5.77 -8.71
N LEU A 4 15.41 -6.49 -8.94
CA LEU A 4 15.74 -7.06 -10.25
C LEU A 4 14.69 -8.07 -10.72
N LEU A 5 14.17 -8.90 -9.81
CA LEU A 5 13.07 -9.84 -10.12
C LEU A 5 11.78 -9.11 -10.52
N ILE A 6 11.51 -7.95 -9.91
CA ILE A 6 10.36 -7.12 -10.27
C ILE A 6 10.56 -6.47 -11.65
N HIS A 7 11.76 -5.96 -11.97
CA HIS A 7 12.06 -5.49 -13.34
C HIS A 7 11.94 -6.61 -14.37
N SER A 8 12.47 -7.81 -14.08
CA SER A 8 12.32 -8.98 -14.95
C SER A 8 10.84 -9.35 -15.15
N PHE A 9 10.03 -9.23 -14.10
CA PHE A 9 8.59 -9.42 -14.18
C PHE A 9 7.91 -8.38 -15.08
N PHE A 10 8.30 -7.10 -15.03
CA PHE A 10 7.75 -6.08 -15.94
C PHE A 10 8.04 -6.42 -17.41
N LEU A 11 9.29 -6.76 -17.73
CA LEU A 11 9.69 -7.14 -19.09
C LEU A 11 8.90 -8.35 -19.58
N LYS A 12 8.81 -9.41 -18.76
CA LYS A 12 8.11 -10.65 -19.12
C LYS A 12 6.62 -10.45 -19.36
N ASN A 13 5.98 -9.54 -18.62
CA ASN A 13 4.54 -9.30 -18.71
C ASN A 13 4.18 -8.05 -19.52
N LYS A 14 5.16 -7.41 -20.18
CA LYS A 14 4.98 -6.16 -20.95
C LYS A 14 4.28 -5.07 -20.13
N ILE A 15 4.61 -4.96 -18.84
CA ILE A 15 4.05 -3.93 -17.96
C ILE A 15 4.80 -2.62 -18.22
N ASP A 16 4.07 -1.57 -18.60
CA ASP A 16 4.61 -0.22 -18.81
C ASP A 16 4.82 0.52 -17.47
N LYS A 17 5.72 -0.02 -16.65
CA LYS A 17 6.19 0.56 -15.39
C LYS A 17 7.71 0.51 -15.38
N LYS A 18 8.35 1.61 -14.96
CA LYS A 18 9.81 1.79 -15.06
C LYS A 18 10.45 2.05 -13.71
N ALA A 19 9.68 2.50 -12.73
CA ALA A 19 10.15 2.82 -11.40
C ALA A 19 9.68 1.78 -10.37
N ILE A 20 10.57 1.48 -9.44
CA ILE A 20 10.30 0.66 -8.26
C ILE A 20 10.89 1.39 -7.07
N ILE A 21 10.08 1.66 -6.05
CA ILE A 21 10.56 2.20 -4.79
C ILE A 21 10.28 1.19 -3.69
N HIS A 22 11.32 0.81 -2.96
CA HIS A 22 11.18 0.14 -1.68
C HIS A 22 11.73 1.04 -0.59
N THR A 23 10.98 1.15 0.49
CA THR A 23 11.33 1.96 1.64
C THR A 23 10.62 1.43 2.88
N HIS A 24 10.88 2.06 4.02
CA HIS A 24 10.42 1.66 5.35
C HIS A 24 9.60 2.78 6.01
N PRO A 25 8.39 3.12 5.53
CA PRO A 25 7.61 4.21 6.09
C PRO A 25 7.09 3.85 7.49
N ASN A 26 7.40 4.70 8.46
CA ASN A 26 7.13 4.45 9.88
C ASN A 26 5.66 4.08 10.14
N HIS A 27 4.71 4.81 9.57
CA HIS A 27 3.29 4.61 9.86
C HIS A 27 2.75 3.33 9.22
N ILE A 28 3.16 3.00 7.99
CA ILE A 28 2.85 1.70 7.36
C ILE A 28 3.36 0.54 8.22
N ILE A 29 4.62 0.62 8.65
CA ILE A 29 5.23 -0.40 9.51
C ILE A 29 4.43 -0.50 10.82
N ALA A 30 4.23 0.61 11.53
CA ALA A 30 3.51 0.64 12.80
C ALA A 30 2.09 0.04 12.69
N LEU A 31 1.33 0.38 11.64
CA LEU A 31 -0.01 -0.18 11.45
C LEU A 31 0.03 -1.70 11.21
N SER A 32 1.03 -2.19 10.49
CA SER A 32 1.19 -3.64 10.22
C SER A 32 1.52 -4.48 11.47
N HIS A 33 1.92 -3.86 12.59
CA HIS A 33 2.05 -4.55 13.87
C HIS A 33 0.70 -4.83 14.55
N ILE A 34 -0.37 -4.12 14.17
CA ILE A 34 -1.66 -4.20 14.84
C ILE A 34 -2.49 -5.35 14.24
N ARG A 35 -2.77 -6.38 15.06
CA ARG A 35 -3.49 -7.60 14.64
C ARG A 35 -4.81 -7.30 13.92
N LYS A 36 -5.56 -6.29 14.36
CA LYS A 36 -6.84 -5.86 13.75
C LYS A 36 -6.70 -5.48 12.27
N TYR A 37 -5.56 -4.93 11.86
CA TYR A 37 -5.30 -4.46 10.50
C TYR A 37 -4.36 -5.38 9.73
N SER A 38 -4.09 -6.58 10.26
CA SER A 38 -3.15 -7.55 9.67
C SER A 38 -3.76 -8.37 8.51
N SER A 39 -4.78 -7.85 7.83
CA SER A 39 -5.35 -8.46 6.62
C SER A 39 -5.47 -7.43 5.52
N GLU A 40 -5.36 -7.86 4.26
CA GLU A 40 -5.44 -6.95 3.10
C GLU A 40 -6.75 -6.15 3.10
N ASN A 41 -7.89 -6.80 3.41
CA ASN A 41 -9.18 -6.13 3.44
C ASN A 41 -9.28 -5.12 4.60
N ALA A 42 -8.81 -5.48 5.80
CA ALA A 42 -8.88 -4.57 6.95
C ALA A 42 -7.93 -3.37 6.79
N PHE A 43 -6.75 -3.60 6.22
CA PHE A 43 -5.78 -2.54 5.93
C PHE A 43 -6.35 -1.56 4.90
N ASN A 44 -6.85 -2.08 3.76
CA ASN A 44 -7.44 -1.25 2.71
C ASN A 44 -8.66 -0.48 3.18
N ARG A 45 -9.56 -1.13 3.93
CA ARG A 45 -10.74 -0.46 4.49
C ARG A 45 -10.37 0.71 5.40
N LEU A 46 -9.32 0.56 6.21
CA LEU A 46 -8.85 1.65 7.06
C LEU A 46 -8.32 2.80 6.20
N ILE A 47 -7.32 2.55 5.35
CA ILE A 47 -6.64 3.65 4.63
C ILE A 47 -7.61 4.42 3.72
N TRP A 48 -8.53 3.74 3.03
CA TRP A 48 -9.55 4.41 2.22
C TRP A 48 -10.47 5.29 3.04
N SER A 49 -10.75 4.95 4.30
CA SER A 49 -11.65 5.73 5.15
C SER A 49 -11.02 7.01 5.69
N ILE A 50 -9.69 7.17 5.71
CA ILE A 50 -9.08 8.31 6.42
C ILE A 50 -9.05 9.59 5.57
N HIS A 51 -8.72 9.49 4.29
CA HIS A 51 -8.47 10.64 3.42
C HIS A 51 -8.92 10.30 1.98
N PRO A 52 -9.77 11.11 1.30
CA PRO A 52 -10.36 10.77 0.00
C PRO A 52 -9.35 10.38 -1.08
N GLU A 53 -8.20 11.04 -1.09
CA GLU A 53 -7.15 10.90 -2.09
C GLU A 53 -6.56 9.49 -2.06
N VAL A 54 -6.61 8.76 -0.94
CA VAL A 54 -6.20 7.35 -0.91
C VAL A 54 -7.05 6.51 -1.86
N LYS A 55 -8.36 6.77 -1.92
CA LYS A 55 -9.28 6.04 -2.81
C LYS A 55 -9.13 6.49 -4.26
N VAL A 56 -8.79 7.75 -4.52
CA VAL A 56 -8.55 8.30 -5.87
C VAL A 56 -7.21 7.83 -6.44
N VAL A 57 -6.15 7.92 -5.65
CA VAL A 57 -4.78 7.58 -6.05
C VAL A 57 -4.57 6.07 -6.08
N ILE A 58 -5.20 5.31 -5.17
CA ILE A 58 -5.06 3.84 -5.06
C ILE A 58 -6.45 3.17 -4.95
N PRO A 59 -7.29 3.25 -6.00
CA PRO A 59 -8.63 2.69 -5.99
C PRO A 59 -8.62 1.17 -5.87
N GLU A 60 -7.58 0.53 -6.39
CA GLU A 60 -7.37 -0.91 -6.27
C GLU A 60 -7.00 -1.30 -4.84
N GLY A 61 -6.40 -0.38 -4.07
CA GLY A 61 -5.85 -0.61 -2.74
C GLY A 61 -4.45 -1.22 -2.74
N VAL A 62 -3.87 -1.44 -1.56
CA VAL A 62 -2.56 -2.06 -1.39
C VAL A 62 -2.66 -3.58 -1.41
N GLY A 63 -1.60 -4.25 -1.86
CA GLY A 63 -1.39 -5.67 -1.59
C GLY A 63 -0.76 -5.84 -0.20
N TYR A 64 -1.18 -6.83 0.57
CA TYR A 64 -0.63 -7.12 1.89
C TYR A 64 0.04 -8.48 1.91
N VAL A 65 1.36 -8.50 2.14
CA VAL A 65 2.17 -9.71 2.25
C VAL A 65 2.51 -9.95 3.71
N LYS A 66 2.11 -11.12 4.21
CA LYS A 66 2.47 -11.60 5.55
C LYS A 66 3.99 -11.68 5.71
N TYR A 67 4.45 -11.58 6.95
CA TYR A 67 5.88 -11.56 7.24
C TYR A 67 6.61 -12.73 6.58
N ASN A 68 7.66 -12.39 5.84
CA ASN A 68 8.64 -13.33 5.29
C ASN A 68 10.02 -12.70 5.51
N CYS A 69 11.04 -13.54 5.72
CA CYS A 69 12.40 -13.06 5.89
C CYS A 69 12.82 -12.23 4.65
N PRO A 70 13.37 -11.01 4.82
CA PRO A 70 13.90 -10.20 3.74
C PRO A 70 14.91 -10.94 2.88
N GLY A 71 14.95 -10.65 1.58
CA GLY A 71 15.89 -11.28 0.65
C GLY A 71 15.54 -12.70 0.21
N THR A 72 14.48 -13.32 0.76
CA THR A 72 14.06 -14.67 0.36
C THR A 72 13.26 -14.71 -0.93
N GLU A 73 13.35 -15.85 -1.66
CA GLU A 73 12.48 -16.10 -2.81
C GLU A 73 11.00 -16.09 -2.45
N ARG A 74 10.64 -16.56 -1.25
CA ARG A 74 9.25 -16.58 -0.78
C ARG A 74 8.65 -15.17 -0.74
N LEU A 75 9.40 -14.20 -0.21
CA LEU A 75 8.99 -12.79 -0.23
C LEU A 75 8.86 -12.26 -1.66
N ALA A 76 9.84 -12.57 -2.53
CA ALA A 76 9.80 -12.14 -3.92
C ALA A 76 8.56 -12.68 -4.66
N ARG A 77 8.30 -13.99 -4.57
CA ARG A 77 7.13 -14.63 -5.21
C ARG A 77 5.80 -14.10 -4.67
N ALA A 78 5.70 -13.89 -3.36
CA ALA A 78 4.51 -13.29 -2.75
C ALA A 78 4.27 -11.85 -3.23
N THR A 79 5.35 -11.07 -3.35
CA THR A 79 5.30 -9.70 -3.88
C THR A 79 4.85 -9.69 -5.35
N LEU A 80 5.49 -10.49 -6.21
CA LEU A 80 5.14 -10.59 -7.64
C LEU A 80 3.68 -11.03 -7.85
N LYS A 81 3.16 -11.95 -7.01
CA LYS A 81 1.76 -12.37 -7.07
C LYS A 81 0.80 -11.19 -6.85
N LYS A 82 1.11 -10.29 -5.91
CA LYS A 82 0.29 -9.11 -5.62
C LYS A 82 0.48 -7.99 -6.64
N LEU A 83 1.68 -7.83 -7.20
CA LEU A 83 1.96 -6.83 -8.23
C LEU A 83 1.16 -7.03 -9.54
N LYS A 84 0.49 -8.18 -9.72
CA LYS A 84 -0.43 -8.40 -10.85
C LYS A 84 -1.62 -7.43 -10.87
N ASN A 85 -2.08 -6.99 -9.70
CA ASN A 85 -3.30 -6.18 -9.57
C ASN A 85 -3.18 -5.07 -8.53
N ARG A 86 -1.97 -4.79 -8.03
CA ARG A 86 -1.69 -3.79 -6.99
C ARG A 86 -0.41 -3.05 -7.34
N ARG A 87 -0.41 -1.73 -7.21
CA ARG A 87 0.80 -0.93 -7.44
C ARG A 87 1.64 -0.70 -6.19
N LEU A 88 1.06 -0.85 -5.01
CA LEU A 88 1.73 -0.74 -3.71
C LEU A 88 1.56 -2.02 -2.90
N ILE A 89 2.67 -2.63 -2.48
CA ILE A 89 2.69 -3.85 -1.68
C ILE A 89 3.26 -3.54 -0.30
N VAL A 90 2.47 -3.77 0.74
CA VAL A 90 2.91 -3.73 2.14
C VAL A 90 3.53 -5.07 2.52
N TRP A 91 4.72 -5.01 3.11
CA TRP A 91 5.39 -6.13 3.76
C TRP A 91 5.20 -5.99 5.26
N GLU A 92 4.43 -6.90 5.86
CA GLU A 92 4.10 -6.90 7.29
C GLU A 92 5.38 -6.78 8.14
N ARG A 93 5.42 -5.74 8.98
CA ARG A 93 6.52 -5.38 9.91
C ARG A 93 7.86 -5.06 9.25
N HIS A 94 7.87 -4.72 7.97
CA HIS A 94 9.09 -4.42 7.24
C HIS A 94 9.00 -3.09 6.48
N GLY A 95 7.98 -2.89 5.66
CA GLY A 95 7.87 -1.68 4.85
C GLY A 95 6.96 -1.88 3.65
N CYS A 96 7.30 -1.26 2.51
CA CYS A 96 6.52 -1.43 1.30
C CYS A 96 7.35 -1.40 0.02
N VAL A 97 6.75 -1.84 -1.08
CA VAL A 97 7.27 -1.72 -2.44
C VAL A 97 6.19 -1.14 -3.34
N ALA A 98 6.49 -0.02 -3.99
CA ALA A 98 5.63 0.62 -4.97
C ALA A 98 6.21 0.53 -6.38
N ILE A 99 5.32 0.51 -7.37
CA ILE A 99 5.67 0.50 -8.79
C ILE A 99 4.96 1.63 -9.53
N GLY A 100 5.69 2.32 -10.41
CA GLY A 100 5.23 3.54 -11.10
C GLY A 100 5.78 3.66 -12.52
N LYS A 101 5.17 4.53 -13.33
CA LYS A 101 5.70 4.95 -14.62
C LYS A 101 7.02 5.69 -14.44
N ASP A 102 7.11 6.45 -13.37
CA ASP A 102 8.29 7.18 -12.91
C ASP A 102 8.38 7.14 -11.37
N LEU A 103 9.43 7.76 -10.82
CA LEU A 103 9.67 7.80 -9.38
C LEU A 103 8.60 8.61 -8.63
N TYR A 104 8.00 9.62 -9.27
CA TYR A 104 6.96 10.44 -8.66
C TYR A 104 5.69 9.61 -8.43
N GLU A 105 5.21 8.89 -9.44
CA GLU A 105 4.04 8.03 -9.28
C GLU A 105 4.28 6.96 -8.20
N ALA A 106 5.46 6.32 -8.18
CA ALA A 106 5.77 5.33 -7.16
C ALA A 106 5.86 5.93 -5.74
N PHE A 107 6.39 7.15 -5.62
CA PHE A 107 6.49 7.87 -4.36
C PHE A 107 5.13 8.33 -3.85
N ASP A 108 4.30 8.92 -4.72
CA ASP A 108 2.96 9.41 -4.38
C ASP A 108 2.08 8.30 -3.81
N LEU A 109 2.19 7.07 -4.34
CA LEU A 109 1.51 5.90 -3.79
C LEU A 109 1.91 5.65 -2.33
N ILE A 110 3.22 5.70 -2.04
CA ILE A 110 3.76 5.43 -0.70
C ILE A 110 3.35 6.56 0.24
N ASP A 111 3.55 7.80 -0.17
CA ASP A 111 3.31 8.98 0.66
C ASP A 111 1.84 9.13 1.01
N THR A 112 0.94 8.98 0.02
CA THR A 112 -0.52 9.05 0.22
C THR A 112 -0.99 8.04 1.29
N VAL A 113 -0.52 6.79 1.21
CA VAL A 113 -0.89 5.76 2.19
C VAL A 113 -0.25 6.01 3.55
N ASN A 114 1.03 6.37 3.58
CA ASN A 114 1.72 6.65 4.82
C ASN A 114 1.09 7.84 5.56
N LYS A 115 0.67 8.88 4.82
CA LYS A 115 -0.02 10.06 5.35
C LYS A 115 -1.39 9.73 5.94
N ALA A 116 -2.18 8.91 5.25
CA ALA A 116 -3.47 8.46 5.77
C ALA A 116 -3.33 7.70 7.11
N ILE A 117 -2.28 6.87 7.24
CA ILE A 117 -2.03 6.13 8.47
C ILE A 117 -1.48 7.04 9.58
N GLU A 118 -0.66 8.04 9.23
CA GLU A 118 -0.24 9.09 10.17
C GLU A 118 -1.46 9.79 10.79
N ILE A 119 -2.41 10.24 9.97
CA ILE A 119 -3.64 10.88 10.43
C ILE A 119 -4.42 9.95 11.36
N PHE A 120 -4.55 8.66 11.02
CA PHE A 120 -5.17 7.68 11.91
C PHE A 120 -4.48 7.65 13.28
N PHE A 121 -3.14 7.57 13.33
CA PHE A 121 -2.42 7.56 14.59
C PHE A 121 -2.54 8.88 15.37
N ILE A 122 -2.53 10.02 14.69
CA ILE A 122 -2.77 11.34 15.32
C ILE A 122 -4.13 11.35 16.03
N CYS A 123 -5.21 10.93 15.36
CA CYS A 123 -6.53 10.85 15.98
C CYS A 123 -6.53 9.92 17.19
N ARG A 124 -5.92 8.73 17.06
CA ARG A 124 -5.85 7.75 18.14
C ARG A 124 -5.06 8.26 19.34
N ASN A 125 -3.95 8.97 19.11
CA ASN A 125 -3.14 9.57 20.16
C ASN A 125 -3.87 10.73 20.86
N ALA A 126 -4.74 11.45 20.16
CA ALA A 126 -5.64 12.44 20.74
C ALA A 126 -6.82 11.82 21.51
N GLY A 127 -6.91 10.49 21.61
CA GLY A 127 -7.98 9.79 22.34
C GLY A 127 -9.23 9.50 21.49
N TYR A 128 -9.21 9.79 20.19
CA TYR A 128 -10.36 9.65 19.31
C TYR A 128 -10.19 8.49 18.33
N TYR A 129 -11.28 7.79 18.05
CA TYR A 129 -11.33 6.92 16.88
C TYR A 129 -11.82 7.74 15.69
N PRO A 130 -11.05 7.86 14.59
CA PRO A 130 -11.49 8.65 13.44
C PRO A 130 -12.76 8.04 12.85
N GLN A 131 -13.77 8.87 12.61
CA GLN A 131 -15.04 8.46 12.00
C GLN A 131 -14.80 7.88 10.59
N GLY A 132 -13.97 8.56 9.81
CA GLY A 132 -13.63 8.22 8.44
C GLY A 132 -14.81 8.35 7.46
N LEU A 133 -14.49 8.13 6.18
CA LEU A 133 -15.47 8.10 5.10
C LEU A 133 -16.33 6.84 5.20
N ASN A 134 -17.64 7.04 5.09
CA ASN A 134 -18.61 5.95 5.04
C ASN A 134 -18.71 5.35 3.63
N SER A 135 -19.41 4.23 3.50
CA SER A 135 -19.55 3.51 2.22
C SER A 135 -20.20 4.33 1.10
N LEU A 136 -21.07 5.31 1.41
CA LEU A 136 -21.69 6.18 0.41
C LEU A 136 -20.67 7.20 -0.11
N GLN A 137 -19.93 7.84 0.79
CA GLN A 137 -18.86 8.78 0.45
C GLN A 137 -17.75 8.10 -0.37
N LEU A 138 -17.37 6.87 -0.01
CA LEU A 138 -16.39 6.10 -0.79
C LEU A 138 -16.88 5.76 -2.20
N LYS A 139 -18.18 5.48 -2.38
CA LYS A 139 -18.79 5.23 -3.70
C LYS A 139 -18.90 6.48 -4.55
N GLU A 140 -19.05 7.66 -3.94
CA GLU A 140 -19.05 8.93 -4.65
C GLU A 140 -17.71 9.16 -5.36
N LEU A 141 -16.61 8.84 -4.69
CA LEU A 141 -15.26 8.95 -5.27
C LEU A 141 -15.04 8.01 -6.45
N GLU A 142 -15.68 6.83 -6.48
CA GLU A 142 -15.55 5.88 -7.60
C GLU A 142 -16.22 6.37 -8.89
N LYS A 143 -17.18 7.29 -8.81
CA LYS A 143 -17.87 7.84 -10.00
C LYS A 143 -17.10 8.98 -10.66
N ASN A 144 -16.10 9.53 -9.97
CA ASN A 144 -15.35 10.72 -10.39
C ASN A 144 -13.92 10.37 -10.87
N ILE A 145 -13.62 9.09 -11.11
CA ILE A 145 -12.35 8.54 -11.60
C ILE A 145 -12.62 7.82 -12.92
#